data_AF-A0A962BXT1-F1
#
_entry.id   AF-A0A962BXT1-F1
#
_cell.length_a   1.000
_cell.length_b   1.000
_cell.length_c   1.000
_cell.angle_alpha   90.00
_cell.angle_beta   90.00
_cell.angle_gamma   90.00
#
_symmetry.space_group_name_H-M   'P 1'
#
loop_
_entity.id
_entity.type
_entity.pdbx_description
1 polymer ?
#
loop_
_entity_poly.entity_id
_entity_poly.type
_entity_poly.pdbx_seq_one_letter_code
_entity_poly.pdbx_strand_id
1 'polypeptide(L)'
;MTNKLESCPDAPALDRLSELACEVLDATKARGASQAEVNLNEDRGLSVVARLGEVETIEYTRDRGLSVTVYFGGRTASASTGDLDAASIAATLDQACAIARHTE
;
A
#
# COMPACT_ATOMS: atom_id res chain seq x y z
N MET A 1 39.08 1.07 -0.90
CA MET A 1 37.96 1.28 -1.83
C MET A 1 37.04 0.08 -1.76
N THR A 2 35.98 0.18 -0.95
CA THR A 2 34.71 -0.57 -1.01
C THR A 2 33.96 -0.16 0.24
N ASN A 3 33.33 1.02 0.17
CA ASN A 3 32.40 1.45 1.19
C ASN A 3 31.16 0.56 1.02
N LYS A 4 31.00 -0.42 1.92
CA LYS A 4 29.72 -1.12 2.08
C LYS A 4 28.72 -0.03 2.45
N LEU A 5 27.85 0.30 1.52
CA LEU A 5 26.60 0.99 1.82
C LEU A 5 25.90 0.11 2.86
N GLU A 6 25.94 0.58 4.10
CA GLU A 6 25.14 0.08 5.20
C GLU A 6 23.69 0.00 4.71
N SER A 7 23.09 -1.15 4.95
CA SER A 7 21.72 -1.51 4.59
C SER A 7 20.74 -0.37 4.87
N CYS A 8 19.94 -0.02 3.87
CA CYS A 8 18.83 0.91 4.02
C CYS A 8 17.90 0.43 5.16
N PRO A 9 17.52 1.28 6.13
CA PRO A 9 16.73 0.89 7.29
C PRO A 9 15.31 0.35 6.97
N ASP A 10 14.87 0.46 5.71
CA ASP A 10 13.55 0.02 5.23
C ASP A 10 13.54 -1.41 4.62
N ALA A 11 14.68 -2.11 4.55
CA ALA A 11 14.76 -3.47 4.03
C ALA A 11 13.72 -4.45 4.64
N PRO A 12 13.51 -4.52 5.98
CA PRO A 12 12.49 -5.39 6.56
C PRO A 12 11.05 -4.92 6.30
N ALA A 13 10.84 -3.64 5.95
CA ALA A 13 9.51 -3.13 5.60
C ALA A 13 9.13 -3.55 4.17
N LEU A 14 10.07 -3.53 3.23
CA LEU A 14 9.85 -3.97 1.85
C LEU A 14 9.52 -5.46 1.75
N ASP A 15 10.19 -6.32 2.53
CA ASP A 15 9.89 -7.75 2.57
C ASP A 15 8.45 -8.00 3.04
N ARG A 16 8.05 -7.34 4.14
CA ARG A 16 6.68 -7.42 4.66
C ARG A 16 5.63 -6.94 3.66
N LEU A 17 5.89 -5.81 2.99
CA LEU A 17 4.98 -5.28 1.96
C LEU A 17 4.88 -6.23 0.76
N SER A 18 5.97 -6.90 0.40
CA SER A 18 5.99 -7.88 -0.68
C SER A 18 5.19 -9.14 -0.32
N GLU A 19 5.33 -9.65 0.89
CA GLU A 19 4.51 -10.77 1.40
C GLU A 19 3.02 -10.40 1.39
N LEU A 20 2.69 -9.20 1.89
CA LEU A 20 1.32 -8.69 1.87
C LEU A 20 0.78 -8.54 0.44
N ALA A 21 1.61 -8.05 -0.50
CA ALA A 21 1.22 -7.94 -1.90
C ALA A 21 0.84 -9.30 -2.49
N CYS A 22 1.65 -10.33 -2.21
CA CYS A 22 1.37 -11.70 -2.64
C CYS A 22 0.04 -12.21 -2.05
N GLU A 23 -0.19 -12.03 -0.75
CA GLU A 23 -1.44 -12.43 -0.09
C GLU A 23 -2.67 -11.74 -0.70
N VAL A 24 -2.57 -10.44 -0.99
CA VAL A 24 -3.65 -9.65 -1.59
C VAL A 24 -3.92 -10.10 -3.04
N LEU A 25 -2.86 -10.39 -3.81
CA LEU A 25 -2.99 -10.92 -5.17
C LEU A 25 -3.63 -12.31 -5.17
N ASP A 26 -3.29 -13.18 -4.23
CA ASP A 26 -3.88 -14.50 -4.14
C ASP A 26 -5.34 -14.45 -3.65
N ALA A 27 -5.65 -13.56 -2.70
CA ALA A 27 -7.01 -13.31 -2.24
C ALA A 27 -7.91 -12.75 -3.36
N THR A 28 -7.40 -11.85 -4.21
CA THR A 28 -8.16 -11.31 -5.36
C THR A 28 -8.39 -12.35 -6.45
N LYS A 29 -7.39 -13.18 -6.75
CA LYS A 29 -7.55 -14.32 -7.67
C LYS A 29 -8.59 -15.31 -7.15
N ALA A 30 -8.57 -15.65 -5.85
CA ALA A 30 -9.55 -16.53 -5.23
C ALA A 30 -11.00 -15.97 -5.34
N ARG A 31 -11.14 -14.64 -5.43
CA ARG A 31 -12.42 -13.94 -5.63
C ARG A 31 -12.88 -13.86 -7.09
N GLY A 32 -12.12 -14.44 -8.02
CA GLY A 32 -12.48 -14.60 -9.42
C GLY A 32 -11.96 -13.51 -10.37
N ALA A 33 -11.06 -12.64 -9.91
CA ALA A 33 -10.42 -11.66 -10.79
C ALA A 33 -9.54 -12.37 -11.84
N SER A 34 -9.63 -11.95 -13.09
CA SER A 34 -8.80 -12.47 -14.20
C SER A 34 -7.37 -11.94 -14.12
N GLN A 35 -7.23 -10.68 -13.71
CA GLN A 35 -5.95 -10.02 -13.46
C GLN A 35 -6.13 -9.06 -12.27
N ALA A 36 -5.06 -8.83 -11.53
CA ALA A 36 -5.05 -7.87 -10.43
C ALA A 36 -3.70 -7.16 -10.36
N GLU A 37 -3.75 -5.89 -9.99
CA GLU A 37 -2.58 -5.06 -9.68
C GLU A 37 -2.73 -4.54 -8.26
N VAL A 38 -1.64 -4.60 -7.49
CA VAL A 38 -1.61 -4.15 -6.09
C VAL A 38 -0.48 -3.14 -5.96
N ASN A 39 -0.80 -1.98 -5.40
CA ASN A 39 0.14 -0.94 -5.04
C ASN A 39 0.11 -0.79 -3.52
N LEU A 40 1.27 -0.89 -2.89
CA LEU A 40 1.45 -0.75 -1.46
C LEU A 40 2.52 0.32 -1.22
N ASN A 41 2.25 1.24 -0.30
CA ASN A 41 3.22 2.23 0.14
C ASN A 41 3.30 2.28 1.67
N GLU A 42 4.49 2.60 2.15
CA GLU A 42 4.72 3.03 3.52
C GLU A 42 5.79 4.12 3.48
N ASP A 43 5.41 5.33 3.89
CA ASP A 43 6.25 6.51 3.88
C ASP A 43 6.29 7.11 5.29
N ARG A 44 7.48 7.57 5.70
CA ARG A 44 7.68 8.20 7.01
C ARG A 44 8.52 9.46 6.82
N GLY A 45 8.05 10.56 7.38
CA GLY A 45 8.69 11.87 7.27
C GLY A 45 8.82 12.55 8.63
N LEU A 46 9.88 13.33 8.77
CA LEU A 46 10.08 14.22 9.91
C LEU A 46 10.39 15.62 9.36
N SER A 47 9.56 16.59 9.72
CA SER A 47 9.75 18.00 9.37
C SER A 47 10.04 18.80 10.64
N VAL A 48 11.11 19.58 10.62
CA VAL A 48 11.51 20.44 11.74
C VAL A 48 11.61 21.87 11.24
N VAL A 49 10.84 22.76 11.84
CA VAL A 49 10.84 24.19 11.55
C VAL A 49 11.49 24.90 12.74
N ALA A 50 12.53 25.68 12.48
CA ALA A 50 13.21 26.50 13.48
C ALA A 50 13.27 27.97 13.02
N ARG A 51 13.12 28.88 13.97
CA ARG A 51 13.19 30.34 13.73
C ARG A 51 14.01 30.99 14.83
N LEU A 52 14.90 31.90 14.46
CA LEU A 52 15.82 32.59 15.39
C LEU A 52 16.66 31.64 16.27
N GLY A 53 16.93 30.42 15.82
CA GLY A 53 17.71 29.42 16.55
C GLY A 53 16.89 28.57 17.53
N GLU A 54 15.57 28.77 17.60
CA GLU A 54 14.67 28.00 18.45
C GLU A 54 13.74 27.13 17.59
N VAL A 55 13.49 25.90 18.03
CA VAL A 55 12.59 24.98 17.32
C VAL A 55 11.16 25.44 17.56
N GLU A 56 10.45 25.78 16.48
CA GLU A 56 9.05 26.17 16.55
C GLU A 56 8.14 24.94 16.42
N THR A 57 8.35 24.12 15.39
CA THR A 57 7.44 23.02 15.05
C THR A 57 8.22 21.76 14.71
N ILE A 58 7.76 20.63 15.23
CA ILE A 58 8.20 19.29 14.85
C ILE A 58 6.96 18.53 14.37
N GLU A 59 6.93 18.16 13.09
CA GLU A 59 5.87 17.34 12.51
C GLU A 59 6.41 15.96 12.13
N TYR A 60 5.69 14.93 12.53
CA TYR A 60 5.95 13.55 12.15
C TYR A 60 4.82 13.07 11.23
N THR A 61 5.18 12.72 10.00
CA THR A 61 4.25 12.19 9.00
C THR A 61 4.47 10.70 8.86
N ARG A 62 3.37 9.94 8.88
CA ARG A 62 3.39 8.51 8.56
C ARG A 62 2.22 8.20 7.65
N ASP A 63 2.55 7.88 6.41
CA ASP A 63 1.59 7.45 5.41
C ASP A 63 1.79 5.97 5.11
N ARG A 64 0.69 5.27 4.94
CA ARG A 64 0.68 3.89 4.46
C ARG A 64 -0.64 3.64 3.76
N GLY A 65 -0.62 2.75 2.80
CA GLY A 65 -1.81 2.52 1.99
C GLY A 65 -1.67 1.34 1.07
N LEU A 66 -2.82 0.77 0.74
CA LEU A 66 -3.00 -0.24 -0.27
C LEU A 66 -3.98 0.30 -1.31
N SER A 67 -3.63 0.15 -2.58
CA SER A 67 -4.53 0.35 -3.70
C SER A 67 -4.53 -0.91 -4.54
N VAL A 68 -5.71 -1.45 -4.82
CA VAL A 68 -5.88 -2.64 -5.65
C VAL A 68 -6.71 -2.26 -6.87
N THR A 69 -6.30 -2.76 -8.03
CA THR A 69 -7.07 -2.73 -9.27
C THR A 69 -7.33 -4.17 -9.69
N VAL A 70 -8.59 -4.53 -9.89
CA VAL A 70 -9.00 -5.87 -10.34
C VAL A 70 -9.62 -5.79 -11.73
N TYR A 71 -9.38 -6.83 -12.52
CA TYR A 71 -9.85 -6.96 -13.89
C TYR A 71 -10.68 -8.22 -14.05
N PHE A 72 -11.85 -8.10 -14.67
CA PHE A 72 -12.78 -9.17 -14.97
C PHE A 72 -13.15 -9.15 -16.45
N GLY A 73 -12.43 -9.91 -17.28
CA GLY A 73 -12.79 -10.12 -18.69
C GLY A 73 -13.03 -8.86 -19.53
N GLY A 74 -12.37 -7.74 -19.22
CA GLY A 74 -12.55 -6.44 -19.88
C GLY A 74 -13.13 -5.34 -18.97
N ARG A 75 -13.68 -5.71 -17.81
CA ARG A 75 -14.13 -4.77 -16.77
C ARG A 75 -13.03 -4.52 -15.75
N THR A 76 -12.92 -3.29 -15.26
CA THR A 76 -11.91 -2.89 -14.27
C THR A 76 -12.56 -2.12 -13.13
N ALA A 77 -12.07 -2.34 -11.91
CA ALA A 77 -12.37 -1.49 -10.77
C ALA A 77 -11.14 -1.36 -9.88
N SER A 78 -11.02 -0.19 -9.26
CA SER A 78 -9.99 0.08 -8.27
C SER A 78 -10.60 0.43 -6.92
N ALA A 79 -9.90 0.09 -5.85
CA ALA A 79 -10.24 0.48 -4.49
C ALA A 79 -8.97 0.67 -3.68
N SER A 80 -8.99 1.58 -2.71
CA SER A 80 -7.84 1.87 -1.86
C SER A 80 -8.24 2.01 -0.39
N THR A 81 -7.28 1.78 0.49
CA THR A 81 -7.41 1.93 1.94
C THR A 81 -6.09 2.42 2.53
N GLY A 82 -6.17 3.26 3.57
CA GLY A 82 -5.01 3.67 4.38
C GLY A 82 -4.69 2.68 5.52
N ASP A 83 -5.61 1.75 5.80
CA ASP A 83 -5.46 0.76 6.86
C ASP A 83 -5.06 -0.59 6.28
N LEU A 84 -3.84 -1.02 6.63
CA LEU A 84 -3.26 -2.31 6.22
C LEU A 84 -3.65 -3.47 7.16
N ASP A 85 -4.76 -3.34 7.88
CA ASP A 85 -5.32 -4.42 8.69
C ASP A 85 -6.06 -5.42 7.78
N ALA A 86 -5.98 -6.70 8.11
CA ALA A 86 -6.56 -7.77 7.29
C ALA A 86 -8.05 -7.58 6.98
N ALA A 87 -8.82 -7.03 7.94
CA ALA A 87 -10.23 -6.73 7.76
C ALA A 87 -10.47 -5.60 6.74
N SER A 88 -9.72 -4.50 6.84
CA SER A 88 -9.79 -3.37 5.91
C SER A 88 -9.40 -3.79 4.50
N ILE A 89 -8.32 -4.56 4.37
CA ILE A 89 -7.88 -5.14 3.10
C ILE A 89 -8.98 -6.02 2.50
N ALA A 90 -9.52 -6.97 3.26
CA ALA A 90 -10.58 -7.86 2.77
C ALA A 90 -11.81 -7.07 2.29
N ALA A 91 -12.24 -6.05 3.03
CA ALA A 91 -13.35 -5.17 2.66
C ALA A 91 -13.06 -4.40 1.36
N THR A 92 -11.87 -3.81 1.22
CA THR A 92 -11.43 -3.12 0.00
C THR A 92 -11.43 -4.05 -1.21
N LEU A 93 -10.90 -5.27 -1.05
CA LEU A 93 -10.91 -6.27 -2.10
C LEU A 93 -12.34 -6.69 -2.49
N ASP A 94 -13.26 -6.77 -1.53
CA ASP A 94 -14.65 -7.19 -1.76
C ASP A 94 -15.37 -6.10 -2.53
N GLN A 95 -15.16 -4.84 -2.13
CA GLN A 95 -15.67 -3.67 -2.82
C GLN A 95 -15.15 -3.59 -4.26
N ALA A 96 -13.84 -3.74 -4.48
CA ALA A 96 -13.25 -3.72 -5.81
C ALA A 96 -13.85 -4.82 -6.71
N CYS A 97 -13.94 -6.05 -6.21
CA CYS A 97 -14.51 -7.17 -6.97
C CYS A 97 -16.02 -7.01 -7.20
N ALA A 98 -16.76 -6.45 -6.24
CA ALA A 98 -18.18 -6.16 -6.40
C ALA A 98 -18.43 -5.13 -7.50
N ILE A 99 -17.65 -4.04 -7.51
CA ILE A 99 -17.75 -3.00 -8.54
C ILE A 99 -17.41 -3.58 -9.91
N ALA A 100 -16.26 -4.25 -10.06
CA ALA A 100 -15.83 -4.79 -11.35
C ALA A 100 -16.81 -5.83 -11.94
N ARG A 101 -17.57 -6.53 -11.09
CA ARG A 101 -18.63 -7.45 -11.55
C ARG A 101 -19.90 -6.74 -12.03
N HIS A 102 -20.24 -5.58 -11.47
CA HIS A 102 -21.50 -4.88 -11.73
C HIS A 102 -21.35 -3.70 -12.70
N THR A 103 -20.14 -3.21 -12.97
CA THR A 103 -19.91 -2.17 -13.97
C THR A 103 -20.14 -2.74 -15.37
N GLU A 104 -21.00 -2.09 -16.17
CA GLU A 104 -21.46 -2.54 -17.49
C GLU A 104 -20.37 -2.49 -18.55
#